data_AF-A0A1V6JG57-F1
#
_entry.id   AF-A0A1V6JG57-F1
#
_cell.length_a   1.000
_cell.length_b   1.000
_cell.length_c   1.000
_cell.angle_alpha   90.00
_cell.angle_beta   90.00
_cell.angle_gamma   90.00
#
_symmetry.space_group_name_H-M   'P 1'
#
loop_
_entity.id
_entity.type
_entity.pdbx_description
1 polymer ?
#
loop_
_entity_poly.entity_id
_entity_poly.type
_entity_poly.pdbx_seq_one_letter_code
_entity_poly.pdbx_strand_id
1 'polypeptide(L)'
;MKKLFTITFILLIGLQAWSTARVIPSKEIRQKSVKIKHQRPIKNIDNIYGMLENPGLKSIVAYPEADLGVTQYDLQTNSTLGNRFYMYPEGQMVHVWTIGMTPTSYPDRGTGYNYWDGTSWQPAPTSRIESSRTGWPGYAPAGANGEAVIAHRSSDLLFSYRENRFSGSWIQTPIAGPIGTEPAWPRMIASGPDNQYLHYIVNSYTEYNGQGMALLYSRSLDGGQTWEIQNAIIEELGPEYYYEIGADAYVMASRGETVAYLIGRPWMDLVLMKSNNNGETWHKTVIWQHPYPFYDFTYVTDTFYCVDNSIALTIDKDYMVHVAFGINKVQGNSDGTYYLYPYVDGIGYWNESRPPFSDNKMALCPYGFEGSEMIENYNLIGWSQDLNGNGQLDFQSDLLYYRSIGLSTMPSIYVDDQDNVYVAYASTTEGYDNGTNNFKHIWMRVASNKGELWSGKFIDIMSDISHIFDEGIWPQLGQLSDDNVYLVYNVDPHPGLALDGDHDPVDNHQLFVSIPKNQLGVGIHDIELTNISKPYPNPASDKVFVSVDQKAAANVSVELTNLAGQIVKRCDYGNKTAGTHLLSINTSSLKSGYYLLTVYSGTQTVTYPVLIQ
;
A
#
# COMPACT_ATOMS: atom_id res chain seq x y z
N MET A 1 -72.36 -8.01 21.97
CA MET A 1 -71.19 -8.72 21.40
C MET A 1 -70.15 -7.80 20.75
N LYS A 2 -70.51 -6.77 19.96
CA LYS A 2 -69.52 -5.85 19.34
C LYS A 2 -68.70 -5.00 20.33
N LYS A 3 -69.27 -4.56 21.46
CA LYS A 3 -68.53 -3.75 22.46
C LYS A 3 -67.53 -4.55 23.30
N LEU A 4 -67.72 -5.87 23.45
CA LEU A 4 -66.79 -6.71 24.21
C LEU A 4 -65.54 -7.02 23.38
N PHE A 5 -65.71 -7.26 22.07
CA PHE A 5 -64.58 -7.53 21.17
C PHE A 5 -63.63 -6.33 21.04
N THR A 6 -64.15 -5.10 20.98
CA THR A 6 -63.33 -3.89 20.91
C THR A 6 -62.53 -3.65 22.20
N ILE A 7 -63.09 -3.97 23.36
CA ILE A 7 -62.38 -3.84 24.64
C ILE A 7 -61.28 -4.90 24.76
N THR A 8 -61.54 -6.14 24.33
CA THR A 8 -60.52 -7.20 24.33
C THR A 8 -59.38 -6.91 23.34
N PHE A 9 -59.67 -6.31 22.19
CA PHE A 9 -58.65 -5.98 21.19
C PHE A 9 -57.76 -4.81 21.62
N ILE A 10 -58.31 -3.81 22.33
CA ILE A 10 -57.53 -2.70 22.90
C ILE A 10 -56.66 -3.17 24.08
N LEU A 11 -57.14 -4.12 24.88
CA LEU A 11 -56.35 -4.75 25.95
C LEU A 11 -55.18 -5.59 25.41
N LEU A 12 -55.35 -6.27 24.26
CA LEU A 12 -54.29 -7.06 23.64
C LEU A 12 -53.20 -6.18 23.00
N ILE A 13 -53.55 -5.02 22.44
CA ILE A 13 -52.57 -4.05 21.91
C ILE A 13 -51.84 -3.32 23.05
N GLY A 14 -52.53 -3.04 24.17
CA GLY A 14 -51.91 -2.45 25.37
C GLY A 14 -50.91 -3.38 26.08
N LEU A 15 -51.12 -4.71 25.99
CA LEU A 15 -50.23 -5.71 26.62
C LEU A 15 -49.00 -6.05 25.77
N GLN A 16 -48.97 -5.75 24.47
CA GLN A 16 -47.76 -5.89 23.64
C GLN A 16 -46.86 -4.64 23.64
N ALA A 17 -47.35 -3.49 24.10
CA ALA A 17 -46.53 -2.28 24.25
C ALA A 17 -45.67 -2.27 25.54
N TRP A 18 -45.85 -3.26 26.44
CA TRP A 18 -45.19 -3.32 27.76
C TRP A 18 -44.37 -4.60 27.97
N SER A 19 -43.89 -5.25 26.90
CA SER A 19 -43.05 -6.47 26.99
C SER A 19 -41.67 -6.38 26.34
N THR A 20 -41.19 -5.19 25.96
CA THR A 20 -39.76 -4.96 25.64
C THR A 20 -39.14 -3.97 26.62
N ALA A 21 -39.15 -4.33 27.90
CA ALA A 21 -38.14 -3.77 28.80
C ALA A 21 -36.78 -4.23 28.27
N ARG A 22 -36.04 -3.31 27.62
CA ARG A 22 -34.60 -3.48 27.38
C ARG A 22 -34.01 -4.02 28.68
N VAL A 23 -33.34 -5.17 28.63
CA VAL A 23 -32.53 -5.63 29.76
C VAL A 23 -31.43 -4.58 29.92
N ILE A 24 -31.67 -3.65 30.83
CA ILE A 24 -30.70 -2.69 31.32
C ILE A 24 -29.86 -3.50 32.29
N PRO A 25 -28.60 -3.84 31.95
CA PRO A 25 -27.73 -4.55 32.89
C PRO A 25 -27.65 -3.74 34.18
N SER A 26 -27.57 -4.41 35.33
CA SER A 26 -27.48 -3.72 36.63
C SER A 26 -26.33 -2.72 36.62
N LYS A 27 -26.41 -1.69 37.46
CA LYS A 27 -25.36 -0.66 37.57
C LYS A 27 -23.98 -1.30 37.83
N GLU A 28 -23.96 -2.44 38.53
CA GLU A 28 -22.76 -3.26 38.76
C GLU A 28 -22.25 -3.99 37.51
N ILE A 29 -23.11 -4.39 36.57
CA ILE A 29 -22.67 -4.98 35.27
C ILE A 29 -22.24 -3.89 34.29
N ARG A 30 -22.87 -2.71 34.32
CA ARG A 30 -22.44 -1.52 33.54
C ARG A 30 -21.14 -0.90 34.05
N GLN A 31 -20.88 -1.01 35.35
CA GLN A 31 -19.67 -0.53 36.02
C GLN A 31 -18.63 -1.62 36.24
N LYS A 32 -18.87 -2.85 35.79
CA LYS A 32 -17.79 -3.75 35.39
C LYS A 32 -17.23 -3.27 34.05
N SER A 33 -16.65 -2.07 34.06
CA SER A 33 -15.36 -1.92 33.42
C SER A 33 -14.47 -2.93 34.14
N VAL A 34 -14.42 -4.16 33.62
CA VAL A 34 -13.20 -4.92 33.77
C VAL A 34 -12.17 -3.95 33.23
N LYS A 35 -11.32 -3.40 34.11
CA LYS A 35 -10.02 -2.92 33.67
C LYS A 35 -9.29 -4.17 33.19
N ILE A 36 -9.74 -4.70 32.05
CA ILE A 36 -8.84 -5.29 31.09
C ILE A 36 -7.97 -4.07 30.84
N LYS A 37 -6.75 -4.08 31.39
CA LYS A 37 -5.68 -3.38 30.68
C LYS A 37 -5.87 -3.88 29.26
N HIS A 38 -6.44 -3.06 28.38
CA HIS A 38 -6.16 -3.21 26.98
C HIS A 38 -4.63 -3.09 26.96
N GLN A 39 -3.95 -4.23 27.09
CA GLN A 39 -2.71 -4.38 26.38
C GLN A 39 -3.14 -4.04 24.97
N ARG A 40 -2.55 -2.95 24.46
CA ARG A 40 -2.61 -2.62 23.05
C ARG A 40 -2.49 -3.97 22.32
N PRO A 41 -3.32 -4.30 21.32
CA PRO A 41 -3.00 -5.42 20.45
C PRO A 41 -1.73 -5.01 19.69
N ILE A 42 -0.60 -5.12 20.38
CA ILE A 42 0.73 -5.15 19.83
C ILE A 42 0.76 -6.48 19.11
N LYS A 43 1.22 -6.47 17.86
CA LYS A 43 1.73 -7.69 17.25
C LYS A 43 2.73 -8.25 18.25
N ASN A 44 2.36 -9.33 18.94
CA ASN A 44 3.20 -9.90 19.96
C ASN A 44 4.47 -10.34 19.22
N ILE A 45 5.55 -9.57 19.32
CA ILE A 45 6.87 -9.91 18.77
C ILE A 45 7.49 -10.94 19.71
N ASP A 46 6.71 -11.94 20.11
CA ASP A 46 7.20 -13.13 20.76
C ASP A 46 8.01 -13.84 19.68
N ASN A 47 9.30 -13.54 19.72
CA ASN A 47 10.32 -14.02 18.82
C ASN A 47 10.42 -15.53 18.97
N ILE A 48 9.62 -16.23 18.18
CA ILE A 48 9.82 -17.62 17.87
C ILE A 48 9.89 -17.66 16.34
N TYR A 49 11.11 -17.82 15.83
CA TYR A 49 11.52 -18.10 14.44
C TYR A 49 12.15 -16.96 13.64
N GLY A 50 13.44 -17.17 13.36
CA GLY A 50 14.18 -16.49 12.30
C GLY A 50 14.89 -15.23 12.81
N MET A 51 16.20 -15.16 12.62
CA MET A 51 16.97 -13.95 12.85
C MET A 51 16.38 -12.80 12.02
N LEU A 52 15.53 -11.99 12.63
CA LEU A 52 15.52 -10.57 12.29
C LEU A 52 16.93 -10.09 12.64
N GLU A 53 17.67 -9.59 11.64
CA GLU A 53 18.72 -8.62 11.96
C GLU A 53 18.07 -7.61 12.88
N ASN A 54 18.61 -7.48 14.09
CA ASN A 54 18.10 -6.52 15.06
C ASN A 54 18.08 -5.15 14.37
N PRO A 55 16.91 -4.56 14.06
CA PRO A 55 16.86 -3.24 13.44
C PRO A 55 17.51 -2.18 14.36
N GLY A 56 17.72 -2.50 15.64
CA GLY A 56 18.46 -1.68 16.61
C GLY A 56 19.97 -1.54 16.36
N LEU A 57 20.55 -2.23 15.38
CA LEU A 57 21.79 -1.75 14.77
C LEU A 57 21.39 -0.72 13.71
N LYS A 58 21.40 0.56 14.10
CA LYS A 58 21.37 1.69 13.16
C LYS A 58 22.52 1.55 12.17
N SER A 59 22.35 0.78 11.10
CA SER A 59 23.17 0.91 9.92
C SER A 59 22.74 2.22 9.30
N ILE A 60 23.47 3.29 9.61
CA ILE A 60 23.31 4.56 8.92
C ILE A 60 23.70 4.29 7.47
N VAL A 61 22.70 4.26 6.58
CA VAL A 61 22.90 4.14 5.15
C VAL A 61 22.45 5.45 4.53
N ALA A 62 23.42 6.24 4.08
CA ALA A 62 23.16 7.44 3.30
C ALA A 62 23.07 7.05 1.82
N TYR A 63 21.94 7.34 1.19
CA TYR A 63 21.75 7.18 -0.24
C TYR A 63 22.02 8.51 -0.96
N PRO A 64 22.46 8.48 -2.24
CA PRO A 64 22.52 9.70 -3.05
C PRO A 64 21.14 10.35 -3.22
N GLU A 65 21.02 11.58 -2.77
CA GLU A 65 19.78 12.37 -2.82
C GLU A 65 19.93 13.66 -3.63
N ALA A 66 18.80 14.14 -4.16
CA ALA A 66 18.67 15.43 -4.79
C ALA A 66 17.34 16.10 -4.40
N ASP A 67 17.39 17.38 -4.05
CA ASP A 67 16.19 18.20 -3.86
C ASP A 67 15.69 18.70 -5.22
N LEU A 68 14.47 18.32 -5.57
CA LEU A 68 13.83 18.64 -6.84
C LEU A 68 13.04 19.96 -6.80
N GLY A 69 12.76 20.46 -5.61
CA GLY A 69 11.96 21.66 -5.39
C GLY A 69 11.08 21.58 -4.15
N VAL A 70 10.34 22.65 -3.92
CA VAL A 70 9.63 22.89 -2.67
C VAL A 70 8.18 23.28 -2.93
N THR A 71 7.32 23.05 -1.95
CA THR A 71 5.94 23.58 -1.87
C THR A 71 5.61 23.95 -0.42
N GLN A 72 4.72 24.91 -0.20
CA GLN A 72 4.06 25.11 1.11
C GLN A 72 2.60 24.61 1.07
N TYR A 73 2.19 24.03 -0.05
CA TYR A 73 0.93 23.31 -0.20
C TYR A 73 1.22 21.83 0.03
N ASP A 74 1.28 21.40 1.28
CA ASP A 74 1.64 20.04 1.67
C ASP A 74 0.61 18.99 1.26
N LEU A 75 -0.68 19.31 1.19
CA LEU A 75 -1.70 18.35 0.74
C LEU A 75 -1.56 17.95 -0.73
N GLN A 76 -0.99 16.79 -1.02
CA GLN A 76 -0.82 16.30 -2.39
C GLN A 76 -1.95 15.41 -2.91
N THR A 77 -2.79 14.84 -2.04
CA THR A 77 -3.93 13.97 -2.38
C THR A 77 -4.97 13.94 -1.27
N ASN A 78 -6.23 13.58 -1.57
CA ASN A 78 -7.28 13.31 -0.59
C ASN A 78 -7.30 11.85 -0.10
N SER A 79 -6.55 10.96 -0.75
CA SER A 79 -6.53 9.53 -0.45
C SER A 79 -5.21 8.91 -0.96
N THR A 80 -5.20 8.33 -2.16
CA THR A 80 -3.97 7.79 -2.76
C THR A 80 -3.34 8.75 -3.76
N LEU A 81 -2.01 8.83 -3.77
CA LEU A 81 -1.28 9.72 -4.67
C LEU A 81 -1.25 9.12 -6.08
N GLY A 82 -1.53 9.95 -7.09
CA GLY A 82 -1.41 9.54 -8.50
C GLY A 82 0.04 9.41 -8.96
N ASN A 83 0.26 8.78 -10.12
CA ASN A 83 1.58 8.75 -10.75
C ASN A 83 2.05 10.16 -11.06
N ARG A 84 3.17 10.54 -10.42
CA ARG A 84 3.79 11.84 -10.55
C ARG A 84 5.29 11.79 -10.78
N PHE A 85 5.86 10.59 -10.70
CA PHE A 85 7.22 10.29 -11.08
C PHE A 85 7.21 9.33 -12.26
N TYR A 86 7.87 9.71 -13.35
CA TYR A 86 7.97 8.91 -14.56
C TYR A 86 9.42 8.78 -15.00
N MET A 87 9.82 7.57 -15.38
CA MET A 87 11.14 7.27 -15.90
C MET A 87 11.01 6.78 -17.34
N TYR A 88 11.71 7.43 -18.24
CA TYR A 88 11.83 7.01 -19.62
C TYR A 88 12.81 5.84 -19.76
N PRO A 89 12.66 4.97 -20.78
CA PRO A 89 13.58 3.86 -21.03
C PRO A 89 15.03 4.29 -21.18
N GLU A 90 15.30 5.52 -21.63
CA GLU A 90 16.64 6.08 -21.78
C GLU A 90 17.26 6.56 -20.46
N GLY A 91 16.55 6.45 -19.33
CA GLY A 91 16.99 6.91 -18.01
C GLY A 91 16.71 8.39 -17.71
N GLN A 92 16.06 9.12 -18.63
CA GLN A 92 15.52 10.45 -18.35
C GLN A 92 14.33 10.34 -17.40
N MET A 93 14.14 11.32 -16.52
CA MET A 93 13.11 11.23 -15.47
C MET A 93 12.35 12.54 -15.34
N VAL A 94 11.09 12.46 -14.90
CA VAL A 94 10.23 13.60 -14.62
C VAL A 94 9.55 13.42 -13.29
N HIS A 95 9.53 14.47 -12.48
CA HIS A 95 8.71 14.58 -11.28
C HIS A 95 7.79 15.79 -11.37
N VAL A 96 6.53 15.59 -11.00
CA VAL A 96 5.54 16.67 -10.88
C VAL A 96 4.88 16.68 -9.51
N TRP A 97 4.47 17.84 -9.01
CA TRP A 97 3.74 17.94 -7.75
C TRP A 97 2.82 19.16 -7.75
N THR A 98 1.92 19.24 -6.77
CA THR A 98 1.16 20.47 -6.55
C THR A 98 2.07 21.46 -5.84
N ILE A 99 2.62 22.42 -6.59
CA ILE A 99 3.36 23.55 -6.03
C ILE A 99 2.37 24.62 -5.55
N GLY A 100 2.66 25.28 -4.43
CA GLY A 100 1.98 26.47 -3.95
C GLY A 100 2.76 27.10 -2.80
N MET A 101 3.22 28.33 -2.96
CA MET A 101 4.16 29.02 -2.07
C MET A 101 3.56 30.24 -1.37
N THR A 102 2.29 30.56 -1.63
CA THR A 102 1.62 31.75 -1.08
C THR A 102 0.42 31.37 -0.21
N PRO A 103 0.64 30.86 1.02
CA PRO A 103 -0.43 30.56 1.96
C PRO A 103 -1.24 31.81 2.34
N THR A 104 -2.51 31.68 2.75
CA THR A 104 -3.31 30.45 2.87
C THR A 104 -4.19 30.18 1.64
N SER A 105 -4.23 31.10 0.68
CA SER A 105 -5.11 31.02 -0.49
C SER A 105 -4.46 30.36 -1.72
N TYR A 106 -3.13 30.28 -1.74
CA TYR A 106 -2.32 29.66 -2.78
C TYR A 106 -2.76 30.06 -4.21
N PRO A 107 -2.80 31.37 -4.56
CA PRO A 107 -3.13 31.84 -5.91
C PRO A 107 -2.09 31.38 -6.96
N ASP A 108 -0.91 31.04 -6.49
CA ASP A 108 0.21 30.51 -7.25
C ASP A 108 0.10 29.00 -7.50
N ARG A 109 -0.85 28.28 -6.86
CA ARG A 109 -1.00 26.83 -6.94
C ARG A 109 -1.08 26.30 -8.38
N GLY A 110 -0.32 25.24 -8.67
CA GLY A 110 -0.42 24.51 -9.93
C GLY A 110 0.59 23.35 -10.01
N THR A 111 1.06 23.02 -11.20
CA THR A 111 2.03 21.94 -11.39
C THR A 111 3.47 22.44 -11.25
N GLY A 112 4.16 22.03 -10.18
CA GLY A 112 5.62 22.03 -10.14
C GLY A 112 6.14 20.94 -11.07
N TYR A 113 7.19 21.24 -11.85
CA TYR A 113 7.75 20.35 -12.85
C TYR A 113 9.27 20.41 -12.78
N ASN A 114 9.93 19.27 -12.55
CA ASN A 114 11.37 19.12 -12.66
C ASN A 114 11.70 17.82 -13.40
N TYR A 115 12.86 17.78 -14.05
CA TYR A 115 13.29 16.63 -14.84
C TYR A 115 14.80 16.41 -14.75
N TRP A 116 15.18 15.15 -14.95
CA TRP A 116 16.55 14.70 -15.15
C TRP A 116 16.81 14.56 -16.65
N ASP A 117 17.77 15.32 -17.16
CA ASP A 117 18.08 15.37 -18.60
C ASP A 117 18.91 14.17 -19.11
N GLY A 118 19.34 13.29 -18.20
CA GLY A 118 20.32 12.22 -18.45
C GLY A 118 21.63 12.42 -17.70
N THR A 119 21.88 13.63 -17.19
CA THR A 119 23.12 14.06 -16.53
C THR A 119 22.92 14.83 -15.24
N SER A 120 21.85 15.62 -15.13
CA SER A 120 21.53 16.40 -13.93
C SER A 120 20.03 16.69 -13.82
N TRP A 121 19.55 16.79 -12.57
CA TRP A 121 18.25 17.40 -12.28
C TRP A 121 18.35 18.90 -12.59
N GLN A 122 17.30 19.44 -13.19
CA GLN A 122 17.26 20.87 -13.51
C GLN A 122 17.00 21.72 -12.26
N PRO A 123 17.24 23.05 -12.31
CA PRO A 123 16.91 23.94 -11.20
C PRO A 123 15.45 23.80 -10.78
N ALA A 124 15.21 23.83 -9.46
CA ALA A 124 13.87 23.77 -8.89
C ALA A 124 12.94 24.82 -9.54
N PRO A 125 11.71 24.44 -9.91
CA PRO A 125 10.77 25.35 -10.54
C PRO A 125 10.34 26.43 -9.55
N THR A 126 10.32 27.69 -10.00
CA THR A 126 9.86 28.83 -9.18
C THR A 126 8.38 29.19 -9.44
N SER A 127 7.73 28.49 -10.35
CA SER A 127 6.33 28.72 -10.73
C SER A 127 5.72 27.46 -11.34
N ARG A 128 4.39 27.38 -11.28
CA ARG A 128 3.62 26.36 -12.00
C ARG A 128 3.79 26.46 -13.53
N ILE A 129 3.51 25.37 -14.25
CA ILE A 129 3.52 25.38 -15.74
C ILE A 129 2.26 26.04 -16.33
N GLU A 130 1.16 26.09 -15.59
CA GLU A 130 -0.15 26.52 -16.08
C GLU A 130 -0.35 28.04 -16.03
N SER A 131 -1.09 28.57 -17.02
CA SER A 131 -1.43 30.01 -17.07
C SER A 131 -2.40 30.44 -15.96
N SER A 132 -3.15 29.50 -15.38
CA SER A 132 -4.13 29.71 -14.32
C SER A 132 -3.88 28.79 -13.14
N ARG A 133 -4.47 29.09 -11.98
CA ARG A 133 -4.39 28.23 -10.79
C ARG A 133 -5.00 26.84 -11.07
N THR A 134 -4.23 25.80 -10.85
CA THR A 134 -4.63 24.38 -11.00
C THR A 134 -4.27 23.59 -9.74
N GLY A 135 -4.44 22.28 -9.75
CA GLY A 135 -3.91 21.35 -8.74
C GLY A 135 -4.09 19.90 -9.16
N TRP A 136 -3.48 18.98 -8.41
CA TRP A 136 -3.48 17.54 -8.69
C TRP A 136 -2.99 17.22 -10.10
N PRO A 137 -1.70 17.49 -10.41
CA PRO A 137 -1.14 17.07 -11.68
C PRO A 137 -1.14 15.55 -11.83
N GLY A 138 -1.54 15.09 -13.02
CA GLY A 138 -1.23 13.77 -13.56
C GLY A 138 -0.31 13.94 -14.77
N TYR A 139 0.84 13.29 -14.75
CA TYR A 139 1.83 13.34 -15.83
C TYR A 139 1.78 12.08 -16.69
N ALA A 140 1.97 12.23 -18.00
CA ALA A 140 2.25 11.10 -18.89
C ALA A 140 3.16 11.53 -20.07
N PRO A 141 4.00 10.63 -20.60
CA PRO A 141 4.53 10.83 -21.96
C PRO A 141 3.37 10.90 -22.96
N ALA A 142 3.55 11.61 -24.07
CA ALA A 142 2.46 11.81 -25.03
C ALA A 142 3.00 11.87 -26.47
N GLY A 143 2.66 10.85 -27.25
CA GLY A 143 3.25 10.64 -28.57
C GLY A 143 4.74 10.27 -28.50
N ALA A 144 5.39 10.17 -29.66
CA ALA A 144 6.72 9.60 -29.78
C ALA A 144 7.79 10.33 -28.94
N ASN A 145 7.72 11.66 -28.87
CA ASN A 145 8.72 12.50 -28.20
C ASN A 145 8.14 13.42 -27.11
N GLY A 146 6.82 13.52 -27.03
CA GLY A 146 6.15 14.55 -26.27
C GLY A 146 5.84 14.15 -24.83
N GLU A 147 5.21 15.08 -24.14
CA GLU A 147 4.73 14.89 -22.77
C GLU A 147 3.50 15.75 -22.51
N ALA A 148 2.71 15.31 -21.54
CA ALA A 148 1.50 15.98 -21.13
C ALA A 148 1.33 15.99 -19.60
N VAL A 149 0.69 17.04 -19.12
CA VAL A 149 0.16 17.15 -17.76
C VAL A 149 -1.31 17.48 -17.83
N ILE A 150 -2.13 16.77 -17.06
CA ILE A 150 -3.52 17.14 -16.81
C ILE A 150 -3.68 17.57 -15.36
N ALA A 151 -4.36 18.68 -15.12
CA ALA A 151 -4.63 19.18 -13.77
C ALA A 151 -6.05 19.75 -13.69
N HIS A 152 -6.69 19.72 -12.52
CA HIS A 152 -8.04 20.26 -12.38
C HIS A 152 -8.04 21.75 -12.05
N ARG A 153 -9.07 22.43 -12.53
CA ARG A 153 -9.50 23.77 -12.12
C ARG A 153 -10.85 23.65 -11.43
N SER A 154 -11.36 24.76 -10.91
CA SER A 154 -12.70 24.79 -10.31
C SER A 154 -13.83 24.63 -11.32
N SER A 155 -13.55 24.59 -12.63
CA SER A 155 -14.55 24.55 -13.70
C SER A 155 -14.38 23.39 -14.68
N ASP A 156 -13.17 22.88 -14.85
CA ASP A 156 -12.78 21.94 -15.90
C ASP A 156 -11.40 21.34 -15.61
N LEU A 157 -10.88 20.52 -16.53
CA LEU A 157 -9.47 20.14 -16.54
C LEU A 157 -8.69 21.05 -17.47
N LEU A 158 -7.41 21.25 -17.18
CA LEU A 158 -6.46 21.90 -18.06
C LEU A 158 -5.42 20.87 -18.53
N PHE A 159 -5.46 20.54 -19.81
CA PHE A 159 -4.51 19.64 -20.47
C PHE A 159 -3.38 20.46 -21.07
N SER A 160 -2.16 20.27 -20.56
CA SER A 160 -0.94 20.94 -21.01
C SER A 160 -0.08 19.94 -21.77
N TYR A 161 0.22 20.23 -23.04
CA TYR A 161 0.98 19.34 -23.93
C TYR A 161 2.15 20.05 -24.60
N ARG A 162 3.22 19.31 -24.90
CA ARG A 162 4.27 19.73 -25.83
C ARG A 162 4.79 18.54 -26.65
N GLU A 163 5.14 18.82 -27.91
CA GLU A 163 5.58 17.80 -28.88
C GLU A 163 6.96 17.21 -28.56
N ASN A 164 7.84 18.01 -27.96
CA ASN A 164 9.17 17.58 -27.56
C ASN A 164 9.32 17.75 -26.06
N ARG A 165 9.56 16.66 -25.35
CA ARG A 165 9.85 16.73 -23.92
C ARG A 165 11.06 17.63 -23.65
N PHE A 166 11.07 18.26 -22.48
CA PHE A 166 12.14 19.15 -21.98
C PHE A 166 12.41 20.44 -22.77
N SER A 167 11.68 20.70 -23.86
CA SER A 167 11.89 21.90 -24.67
C SER A 167 10.59 22.47 -25.22
N GLY A 168 10.59 23.76 -25.58
CA GLY A 168 9.39 24.43 -26.08
C GLY A 168 8.35 24.76 -25.00
N SER A 169 7.30 25.46 -25.43
CA SER A 169 6.22 25.94 -24.57
C SER A 169 5.09 24.93 -24.45
N TRP A 170 4.45 24.89 -23.28
CA TRP A 170 3.23 24.13 -23.05
C TRP A 170 2.05 24.74 -23.79
N ILE A 171 1.35 23.95 -24.60
CA ILE A 171 0.07 24.27 -25.20
C ILE A 171 -1.01 23.81 -24.23
N GLN A 172 -1.89 24.73 -23.83
CA GLN A 172 -2.89 24.48 -22.78
C GLN A 172 -4.30 24.48 -23.37
N THR A 173 -5.00 23.36 -23.22
CA THR A 173 -6.36 23.14 -23.75
C THR A 173 -7.29 22.76 -22.60
N PRO A 174 -8.34 23.56 -22.33
CA PRO A 174 -9.38 23.16 -21.38
C PRO A 174 -10.14 21.92 -21.87
N ILE A 175 -10.43 20.99 -20.97
CA ILE A 175 -11.29 19.82 -21.21
C ILE A 175 -12.47 19.90 -20.27
N ALA A 176 -13.68 20.08 -20.83
CA ALA A 176 -14.91 20.17 -20.06
C ALA A 176 -15.28 18.84 -19.40
N GLY A 177 -15.87 18.91 -18.21
CA GLY A 177 -16.52 17.76 -17.58
C GLY A 177 -17.85 17.41 -18.25
N PRO A 178 -18.53 16.37 -17.75
CA PRO A 178 -19.87 16.06 -18.20
C PRO A 178 -20.85 17.17 -17.81
N ILE A 179 -21.95 17.27 -18.56
CA ILE A 179 -22.97 18.32 -18.31
C ILE A 179 -23.52 18.18 -16.90
N GLY A 180 -23.46 19.26 -16.12
CA GLY A 180 -24.06 19.36 -14.78
C GLY A 180 -23.09 19.14 -13.62
N THR A 181 -21.82 18.85 -13.87
CA THR A 181 -20.81 18.66 -12.81
C THR A 181 -19.39 18.89 -13.34
N GLU A 182 -18.48 19.31 -12.46
CA GLU A 182 -17.08 19.54 -12.79
C GLU A 182 -16.24 18.26 -12.65
N PRO A 183 -15.21 18.07 -13.49
CA PRO A 183 -14.26 16.95 -13.34
C PRO A 183 -13.15 17.34 -12.37
N ALA A 184 -12.80 16.45 -11.44
CA ALA A 184 -11.77 16.71 -10.43
C ALA A 184 -10.80 15.54 -10.25
N TRP A 185 -9.63 15.87 -9.68
CA TRP A 185 -8.62 14.93 -9.21
C TRP A 185 -8.10 13.91 -10.27
N PRO A 186 -7.62 14.38 -11.43
CA PRO A 186 -7.27 13.49 -12.53
C PRO A 186 -6.13 12.54 -12.20
N ARG A 187 -6.14 11.35 -12.83
CA ARG A 187 -4.98 10.48 -13.03
C ARG A 187 -4.84 10.25 -14.52
N MET A 188 -3.63 10.39 -15.05
CA MET A 188 -3.35 10.20 -16.47
C MET A 188 -2.17 9.25 -16.65
N ILE A 189 -2.28 8.38 -17.65
CA ILE A 189 -1.22 7.47 -18.09
C ILE A 189 -1.26 7.37 -19.62
N ALA A 190 -0.17 6.93 -20.20
CA ALA A 190 -0.08 6.61 -21.62
C ALA A 190 0.06 5.11 -21.85
N SER A 191 -0.40 4.61 -23.00
CA SER A 191 -0.23 3.22 -23.39
C SER A 191 -0.03 3.08 -24.89
N GLY A 192 0.21 1.83 -25.31
CA GLY A 192 0.43 1.44 -26.69
C GLY A 192 1.77 1.90 -27.27
N PRO A 193 2.00 1.64 -28.57
CA PRO A 193 3.18 2.12 -29.27
C PRO A 193 3.28 3.65 -29.20
N ASP A 194 4.49 4.15 -29.04
CA ASP A 194 4.81 5.58 -29.05
C ASP A 194 3.97 6.44 -28.09
N ASN A 195 3.42 5.89 -27.01
CA ASN A 195 2.60 6.62 -26.03
C ASN A 195 1.46 7.45 -26.66
N GLN A 196 0.87 6.97 -27.78
CA GLN A 196 -0.15 7.70 -28.52
C GLN A 196 -1.54 7.62 -27.86
N TYR A 197 -1.80 6.55 -27.10
CA TYR A 197 -3.03 6.40 -26.34
C TYR A 197 -2.88 7.08 -24.98
N LEU A 198 -3.69 8.10 -24.71
CA LEU A 198 -3.75 8.71 -23.39
C LEU A 198 -5.05 8.28 -22.70
N HIS A 199 -4.95 7.91 -21.44
CA HIS A 199 -6.06 7.55 -20.59
C HIS A 199 -6.10 8.51 -19.42
N TYR A 200 -7.29 8.97 -19.05
CA TYR A 200 -7.46 9.57 -17.74
C TYR A 200 -8.73 9.11 -17.05
N ILE A 201 -8.68 9.13 -15.71
CA ILE A 201 -9.83 9.01 -14.84
C ILE A 201 -9.95 10.23 -13.95
N VAL A 202 -11.19 10.65 -13.69
CA VAL A 202 -11.55 11.77 -12.82
C VAL A 202 -12.79 11.41 -12.03
N ASN A 203 -13.04 12.12 -10.94
CA ASN A 203 -14.37 12.14 -10.34
C ASN A 203 -15.25 13.23 -10.95
N SER A 204 -16.56 13.01 -10.97
CA SER A 204 -17.51 14.13 -10.93
C SER A 204 -17.42 14.84 -9.58
N TYR A 205 -17.64 16.15 -9.53
CA TYR A 205 -17.65 16.89 -8.26
C TYR A 205 -18.96 16.72 -7.48
N THR A 206 -20.03 16.38 -8.19
CA THR A 206 -21.39 16.16 -7.67
C THR A 206 -21.98 14.89 -8.25
N GLU A 207 -23.20 14.54 -7.83
CA GLU A 207 -23.91 13.37 -8.36
C GLU A 207 -23.98 13.41 -9.89
N TYR A 208 -23.67 12.28 -10.52
CA TYR A 208 -23.72 12.12 -11.96
C TYR A 208 -24.22 10.72 -12.32
N ASN A 209 -25.22 10.67 -13.21
CA ASN A 209 -25.88 9.43 -13.64
C ASN A 209 -26.30 8.51 -12.47
N GLY A 210 -26.75 9.09 -11.35
CA GLY A 210 -27.24 8.35 -10.17
C GLY A 210 -26.16 7.83 -9.21
N GLN A 211 -24.88 8.14 -9.46
CA GLN A 211 -23.78 7.86 -8.54
C GLN A 211 -23.36 9.15 -7.83
N GLY A 212 -23.26 9.13 -6.49
CA GLY A 212 -23.07 10.35 -5.68
C GLY A 212 -21.79 11.12 -6.02
N MET A 213 -20.71 10.37 -6.27
CA MET A 213 -19.48 10.84 -6.91
C MET A 213 -19.07 9.78 -7.92
N ALA A 214 -19.19 10.08 -9.20
CA ALA A 214 -18.95 9.12 -10.27
C ALA A 214 -17.47 9.06 -10.65
N LEU A 215 -16.95 7.87 -10.93
CA LEU A 215 -15.63 7.69 -11.55
C LEU A 215 -15.78 7.66 -13.07
N LEU A 216 -15.12 8.59 -13.74
CA LEU A 216 -15.30 8.85 -15.16
C LEU A 216 -14.01 8.58 -15.92
N TYR A 217 -14.07 7.71 -16.92
CA TYR A 217 -12.96 7.33 -17.78
C TYR A 217 -13.02 8.05 -19.13
N SER A 218 -11.86 8.46 -19.63
CA SER A 218 -11.69 9.05 -20.96
C SER A 218 -10.43 8.52 -21.64
N ARG A 219 -10.46 8.50 -22.98
CA ARG A 219 -9.35 8.00 -23.82
C ARG A 219 -9.17 8.85 -25.07
N SER A 220 -7.91 9.11 -25.38
CA SER A 220 -7.44 9.68 -26.65
C SER A 220 -6.63 8.65 -27.43
N LEU A 221 -6.65 8.74 -28.75
CA LEU A 221 -5.88 7.91 -29.69
C LEU A 221 -4.68 8.64 -30.31
N ASP A 222 -4.56 9.93 -30.08
CA ASP A 222 -3.72 10.85 -30.86
C ASP A 222 -2.91 11.81 -29.96
N GLY A 223 -2.51 11.33 -28.78
CA GLY A 223 -1.71 12.09 -27.83
C GLY A 223 -2.47 13.23 -27.14
N GLY A 224 -3.80 13.12 -27.05
CA GLY A 224 -4.67 14.10 -26.38
C GLY A 224 -5.20 15.21 -27.29
N GLN A 225 -5.05 15.10 -28.62
CA GLN A 225 -5.62 16.08 -29.56
C GLN A 225 -7.14 15.92 -29.66
N THR A 226 -7.62 14.68 -29.69
CA THR A 226 -9.04 14.32 -29.63
C THR A 226 -9.28 13.21 -28.60
N TRP A 227 -10.46 13.22 -28.00
CA TRP A 227 -10.88 12.26 -26.99
C TRP A 227 -12.11 11.51 -27.49
N GLU A 228 -11.92 10.29 -27.99
CA GLU A 228 -13.01 9.48 -28.54
C GLU A 228 -13.95 8.92 -27.48
N ILE A 229 -13.41 8.64 -26.28
CA ILE A 229 -14.17 8.28 -25.09
C ILE A 229 -14.00 9.45 -24.12
N GLN A 230 -15.11 10.01 -23.67
CA GLN A 230 -15.11 11.10 -22.70
C GLN A 230 -16.15 10.85 -21.61
N ASN A 231 -15.72 10.99 -20.37
CA ASN A 231 -16.57 10.97 -19.18
C ASN A 231 -17.45 9.71 -19.07
N ALA A 232 -16.93 8.56 -19.49
CA ALA A 232 -17.66 7.30 -19.47
C ALA A 232 -17.61 6.65 -18.08
N ILE A 233 -18.76 6.17 -17.60
CA ILE A 233 -18.80 5.23 -16.48
C ILE A 233 -18.58 3.84 -17.07
N ILE A 234 -17.50 3.17 -16.68
CA ILE A 234 -17.22 1.80 -17.13
C ILE A 234 -18.24 0.85 -16.50
N GLU A 235 -18.66 -0.16 -17.26
CA GLU A 235 -19.55 -1.21 -16.78
C GLU A 235 -18.99 -1.86 -15.49
N GLU A 236 -19.88 -2.31 -14.61
CA GLU A 236 -19.54 -2.88 -13.29
C GLU A 236 -18.94 -1.90 -12.26
N LEU A 237 -18.88 -0.60 -12.58
CA LEU A 237 -18.54 0.49 -11.65
C LEU A 237 -19.66 1.53 -11.47
N GLY A 238 -20.79 1.36 -12.17
CA GLY A 238 -21.93 2.26 -12.10
C GLY A 238 -22.70 2.22 -10.78
N PRO A 239 -23.78 3.00 -10.66
CA PRO A 239 -24.56 3.15 -9.43
C PRO A 239 -25.25 1.85 -8.99
N GLU A 240 -25.46 0.92 -9.92
CA GLU A 240 -25.92 -0.44 -9.63
C GLU A 240 -24.87 -1.35 -8.97
N TYR A 241 -23.63 -0.87 -8.75
CA TYR A 241 -22.55 -1.58 -8.05
C TYR A 241 -21.94 -0.78 -6.89
N TYR A 242 -21.84 0.54 -7.02
CA TYR A 242 -21.24 1.41 -6.01
C TYR A 242 -22.03 2.71 -5.86
N TYR A 243 -22.34 3.08 -4.61
CA TYR A 243 -23.01 4.34 -4.28
C TYR A 243 -22.18 5.56 -4.68
N GLU A 244 -20.88 5.52 -4.38
CA GLU A 244 -19.89 6.52 -4.77
C GLU A 244 -18.50 5.88 -4.91
N ILE A 245 -17.65 6.50 -5.72
CA ILE A 245 -16.20 6.25 -5.70
C ILE A 245 -15.57 7.60 -5.38
N GLY A 246 -15.16 7.78 -4.12
CA GLY A 246 -14.78 9.11 -3.65
C GLY A 246 -13.43 9.64 -4.17
N ALA A 247 -13.16 10.89 -3.80
CA ALA A 247 -11.99 11.65 -4.20
C ALA A 247 -10.68 10.87 -4.01
N ASP A 248 -9.89 10.81 -5.08
CA ASP A 248 -8.56 10.18 -5.11
C ASP A 248 -8.54 8.70 -4.68
N ALA A 249 -9.67 7.98 -4.67
CA ALA A 249 -9.71 6.56 -4.28
C ALA A 249 -9.20 5.60 -5.37
N TYR A 250 -8.37 6.09 -6.30
CA TYR A 250 -7.94 5.39 -7.50
C TYR A 250 -6.53 5.76 -7.98
N VAL A 251 -5.86 4.78 -8.58
CA VAL A 251 -4.55 4.91 -9.26
C VAL A 251 -4.57 4.10 -10.55
N MET A 252 -3.67 4.45 -11.48
CA MET A 252 -3.57 3.80 -12.79
C MET A 252 -2.13 3.35 -13.06
N ALA A 253 -1.95 2.31 -13.87
CA ALA A 253 -0.68 2.01 -14.51
C ALA A 253 -0.89 1.37 -15.89
N SER A 254 0.16 1.38 -16.70
CA SER A 254 0.17 0.78 -18.03
C SER A 254 1.52 0.13 -18.33
N ARG A 255 1.49 -0.90 -19.18
CA ARG A 255 2.67 -1.49 -19.81
C ARG A 255 2.28 -2.05 -21.17
N GLY A 256 2.92 -1.56 -22.23
CA GLY A 256 2.51 -1.87 -23.59
C GLY A 256 1.05 -1.48 -23.81
N GLU A 257 0.23 -2.42 -24.28
CA GLU A 257 -1.22 -2.20 -24.50
C GLU A 257 -2.08 -2.50 -23.27
N THR A 258 -1.48 -3.01 -22.19
CA THR A 258 -2.20 -3.29 -20.94
C THR A 258 -2.35 -2.01 -20.15
N VAL A 259 -3.58 -1.71 -19.75
CA VAL A 259 -3.97 -0.57 -18.92
C VAL A 259 -4.72 -1.11 -17.73
N ALA A 260 -4.36 -0.68 -16.53
CA ALA A 260 -5.04 -1.06 -15.30
C ALA A 260 -5.32 0.16 -14.43
N TYR A 261 -6.44 0.12 -13.71
CA TYR A 261 -6.67 1.02 -12.59
C TYR A 261 -7.23 0.25 -11.40
N LEU A 262 -6.79 0.67 -10.22
CA LEU A 262 -7.16 0.09 -8.93
C LEU A 262 -8.01 1.13 -8.20
N ILE A 263 -9.07 0.67 -7.55
CA ILE A 263 -9.98 1.49 -6.77
C ILE A 263 -10.11 0.86 -5.39
N GLY A 264 -10.03 1.64 -4.32
CA GLY A 264 -10.12 1.08 -2.98
C GLY A 264 -10.08 2.12 -1.88
N ARG A 265 -10.89 1.89 -0.85
CA ARG A 265 -10.99 2.71 0.37
C ARG A 265 -11.69 1.89 1.47
N PRO A 266 -11.80 2.41 2.71
CA PRO A 266 -12.40 1.65 3.81
C PRO A 266 -13.85 1.22 3.60
N TRP A 267 -14.59 1.87 2.69
CA TRP A 267 -16.06 1.79 2.57
C TRP A 267 -16.57 1.05 1.32
N MET A 268 -15.66 0.46 0.54
CA MET A 268 -15.99 -0.27 -0.68
C MET A 268 -15.00 -1.42 -0.89
N ASP A 269 -15.27 -2.24 -1.90
CA ASP A 269 -14.36 -3.29 -2.34
C ASP A 269 -12.99 -2.72 -2.77
N LEU A 270 -11.93 -3.52 -2.68
CA LEU A 270 -10.69 -3.27 -3.41
C LEU A 270 -10.83 -3.91 -4.80
N VAL A 271 -10.86 -3.09 -5.85
CA VAL A 271 -11.22 -3.51 -7.21
C VAL A 271 -10.12 -3.16 -8.20
N LEU A 272 -9.68 -4.16 -8.96
CA LEU A 272 -8.84 -3.98 -10.13
C LEU A 272 -9.71 -3.99 -11.39
N MET A 273 -9.53 -2.99 -12.23
CA MET A 273 -10.01 -2.97 -13.60
C MET A 273 -8.82 -3.07 -14.54
N LYS A 274 -8.86 -4.05 -15.45
CA LYS A 274 -7.77 -4.32 -16.39
C LYS A 274 -8.28 -4.38 -17.83
N SER A 275 -7.56 -3.74 -18.73
CA SER A 275 -7.73 -3.83 -20.17
C SER A 275 -6.43 -4.33 -20.80
N ASN A 276 -6.53 -5.20 -21.79
CA ASN A 276 -5.37 -5.72 -22.54
C ASN A 276 -5.30 -5.14 -23.97
N ASN A 277 -6.12 -4.14 -24.27
CA ASN A 277 -6.28 -3.56 -25.61
C ASN A 277 -6.46 -2.05 -25.54
N ASN A 278 -5.52 -1.36 -24.88
CA ASN A 278 -5.51 0.09 -24.73
C ASN A 278 -6.86 0.65 -24.25
N GLY A 279 -7.52 0.00 -23.30
CA GLY A 279 -8.77 0.49 -22.70
C GLY A 279 -10.03 0.35 -23.56
N GLU A 280 -10.05 -0.50 -24.60
CA GLU A 280 -11.27 -0.77 -25.39
C GLU A 280 -12.27 -1.64 -24.61
N THR A 281 -11.76 -2.68 -23.96
CA THR A 281 -12.56 -3.59 -23.12
C THR A 281 -11.94 -3.73 -21.75
N TRP A 282 -12.79 -3.84 -20.72
CA TRP A 282 -12.39 -3.91 -19.32
C TRP A 282 -12.84 -5.21 -18.69
N HIS A 283 -12.00 -5.74 -17.81
CA HIS A 283 -12.30 -6.87 -16.94
C HIS A 283 -12.14 -6.44 -15.49
N LYS A 284 -13.15 -6.74 -14.67
CA LYS A 284 -13.16 -6.46 -13.23
C LYS A 284 -12.64 -7.66 -12.44
N THR A 285 -11.81 -7.39 -11.44
CA THR A 285 -11.39 -8.34 -10.42
C THR A 285 -11.59 -7.71 -9.04
N VAL A 286 -12.41 -8.33 -8.20
CA VAL A 286 -12.54 -7.95 -6.78
C VAL A 286 -11.39 -8.61 -6.02
N ILE A 287 -10.42 -7.81 -5.58
CA ILE A 287 -9.26 -8.28 -4.79
C ILE A 287 -9.64 -8.48 -3.34
N TRP A 288 -10.47 -7.59 -2.79
CA TRP A 288 -11.08 -7.74 -1.46
C TRP A 288 -12.53 -7.31 -1.55
N GLN A 289 -13.44 -8.14 -1.06
CA GLN A 289 -14.85 -7.83 -0.98
C GLN A 289 -15.18 -7.16 0.35
N HIS A 290 -15.85 -6.02 0.31
CA HIS A 290 -16.25 -5.30 1.51
C HIS A 290 -17.29 -6.11 2.31
N PRO A 291 -17.15 -6.24 3.65
CA PRO A 291 -18.07 -7.03 4.49
C PRO A 291 -19.51 -6.48 4.54
N TYR A 292 -19.69 -5.23 4.12
CA TYR A 292 -20.97 -4.54 4.06
C TYR A 292 -21.23 -4.07 2.62
N PRO A 293 -21.96 -4.84 1.81
CA PRO A 293 -22.29 -4.44 0.44
C PRO A 293 -23.04 -3.10 0.42
N PHE A 294 -22.70 -2.22 -0.52
CA PHE A 294 -23.31 -0.89 -0.67
C PHE A 294 -23.37 -0.09 0.64
N TYR A 295 -22.28 -0.09 1.40
CA TYR A 295 -22.26 0.67 2.64
C TYR A 295 -22.40 2.17 2.36
N ASP A 296 -23.45 2.79 2.90
CA ASP A 296 -23.86 4.18 2.65
C ASP A 296 -24.04 4.98 3.94
N PHE A 297 -23.53 4.47 5.06
CA PHE A 297 -23.69 5.06 6.40
C PHE A 297 -25.15 5.22 6.87
N THR A 298 -26.12 4.47 6.34
CA THR A 298 -27.50 4.47 6.87
C THR A 298 -27.69 3.60 8.11
N TYR A 299 -26.71 2.76 8.43
CA TYR A 299 -26.70 1.89 9.61
C TYR A 299 -25.29 1.79 10.23
N VAL A 300 -25.27 1.40 11.51
CA VAL A 300 -24.04 1.17 12.27
C VAL A 300 -23.47 -0.20 11.90
N THR A 301 -22.18 -0.27 11.59
CA THR A 301 -21.49 -1.54 11.36
C THR A 301 -20.96 -2.12 12.67
N ASP A 302 -20.52 -3.38 12.64
CA ASP A 302 -19.54 -3.87 13.61
C ASP A 302 -18.16 -3.35 13.21
N THR A 303 -17.14 -3.60 14.03
CA THR A 303 -15.76 -3.32 13.64
C THR A 303 -15.29 -4.29 12.57
N PHE A 304 -14.52 -3.81 11.60
CA PHE A 304 -13.95 -4.64 10.52
C PHE A 304 -12.60 -4.09 10.06
N TYR A 305 -11.74 -4.97 9.55
CA TYR A 305 -10.47 -4.60 8.92
C TYR A 305 -10.70 -4.27 7.44
N CYS A 306 -10.00 -3.26 6.94
CA CYS A 306 -10.25 -2.63 5.65
C CYS A 306 -8.95 -2.05 5.08
N VAL A 307 -9.00 -1.68 3.80
CA VAL A 307 -7.98 -0.84 3.17
C VAL A 307 -7.97 0.54 3.84
N ASP A 308 -6.80 1.09 4.17
CA ASP A 308 -6.62 2.32 4.96
C ASP A 308 -6.82 3.63 4.17
N ASN A 309 -7.46 3.57 3.01
CA ASN A 309 -7.57 4.69 2.05
C ASN A 309 -6.25 5.02 1.30
N SER A 310 -5.27 4.11 1.28
CA SER A 310 -4.07 4.19 0.43
C SER A 310 -3.82 2.89 -0.33
N ILE A 311 -3.54 3.00 -1.64
CA ILE A 311 -3.40 1.88 -2.58
C ILE A 311 -2.35 2.20 -3.65
N ALA A 312 -1.69 1.18 -4.17
CA ALA A 312 -0.75 1.27 -5.29
C ALA A 312 -0.83 0.04 -6.19
N LEU A 313 -0.55 0.22 -7.48
CA LEU A 313 -0.48 -0.88 -8.44
C LEU A 313 0.70 -0.71 -9.39
N THR A 314 1.21 -1.81 -9.92
CA THR A 314 2.19 -1.84 -11.02
C THR A 314 1.93 -3.05 -11.93
N ILE A 315 2.52 -3.04 -13.13
CA ILE A 315 2.37 -4.11 -14.13
C ILE A 315 3.75 -4.68 -14.46
N ASP A 316 3.94 -5.98 -14.23
CA ASP A 316 5.21 -6.67 -14.52
C ASP A 316 5.41 -6.94 -16.02
N LYS A 317 6.58 -7.48 -16.38
CA LYS A 317 6.96 -7.77 -17.78
C LYS A 317 6.10 -8.81 -18.48
N ASP A 318 5.39 -9.63 -17.72
CA ASP A 318 4.47 -10.65 -18.21
C ASP A 318 3.01 -10.16 -18.16
N TYR A 319 2.81 -8.84 -18.01
CA TYR A 319 1.53 -8.15 -17.94
C TYR A 319 0.68 -8.53 -16.72
N MET A 320 1.32 -9.05 -15.66
CA MET A 320 0.66 -9.33 -14.40
C MET A 320 0.57 -8.07 -13.53
N VAL A 321 -0.59 -7.81 -12.95
CA VAL A 321 -0.82 -6.70 -12.03
C VAL A 321 -0.42 -7.11 -10.62
N HIS A 322 0.35 -6.25 -9.97
CA HIS A 322 0.73 -6.33 -8.58
C HIS A 322 0.14 -5.14 -7.82
N VAL A 323 -0.31 -5.37 -6.60
CA VAL A 323 -1.02 -4.39 -5.77
C VAL A 323 -0.43 -4.37 -4.36
N ALA A 324 -0.25 -3.17 -3.81
CA ALA A 324 0.01 -2.94 -2.40
C ALA A 324 -1.02 -1.97 -1.82
N PHE A 325 -1.39 -2.14 -0.55
CA PHE A 325 -2.41 -1.31 0.11
C PHE A 325 -2.13 -1.19 1.61
N GLY A 326 -2.45 -0.05 2.22
CA GLY A 326 -2.40 0.07 3.68
C GLY A 326 -3.62 -0.57 4.32
N ILE A 327 -3.49 -1.00 5.58
CA ILE A 327 -4.53 -1.71 6.33
C ILE A 327 -4.90 -0.91 7.58
N ASN A 328 -6.20 -0.80 7.85
CA ASN A 328 -6.68 -0.31 9.14
C ASN A 328 -7.94 -1.07 9.59
N LYS A 329 -8.51 -0.64 10.72
CA LYS A 329 -9.76 -1.15 11.27
C LYS A 329 -10.67 0.02 11.60
N VAL A 330 -11.94 -0.11 11.23
CA VAL A 330 -12.94 0.94 11.43
C VAL A 330 -14.27 0.35 11.91
N GLN A 331 -15.15 1.24 12.37
CA GLN A 331 -16.58 0.99 12.54
C GLN A 331 -17.36 2.20 11.99
N GLY A 332 -18.26 1.98 11.04
CA GLY A 332 -19.11 3.04 10.51
C GLY A 332 -20.34 3.29 11.38
N ASN A 333 -20.77 4.55 11.46
CA ASN A 333 -21.95 5.01 12.19
C ASN A 333 -23.10 5.38 11.23
N SER A 334 -24.33 5.46 11.75
CA SER A 334 -25.52 5.78 10.93
C SER A 334 -25.71 7.28 10.66
N ASP A 335 -24.66 8.09 10.81
CA ASP A 335 -24.68 9.55 10.69
C ASP A 335 -23.57 10.09 9.76
N GLY A 336 -22.94 9.20 8.98
CA GLY A 336 -21.82 9.53 8.09
C GLY A 336 -20.46 9.61 8.79
N THR A 337 -20.38 9.34 10.09
CA THR A 337 -19.12 9.31 10.83
C THR A 337 -18.61 7.88 11.04
N TYR A 338 -17.37 7.74 11.52
CA TYR A 338 -16.79 6.43 11.85
C TYR A 338 -15.88 6.51 13.07
N TYR A 339 -15.66 5.35 13.71
CA TYR A 339 -14.62 5.16 14.70
C TYR A 339 -13.39 4.53 14.04
N LEU A 340 -12.22 5.12 14.32
CA LEU A 340 -10.92 4.65 13.87
C LEU A 340 -10.18 3.89 14.97
N TYR A 341 -9.42 2.86 14.59
CA TYR A 341 -8.51 2.16 15.48
C TYR A 341 -7.06 2.50 15.12
N PRO A 342 -6.50 3.56 15.71
CA PRO A 342 -5.31 4.26 15.19
C PRO A 342 -4.01 3.46 15.24
N TYR A 343 -3.95 2.44 16.09
CA TYR A 343 -2.78 1.56 16.25
C TYR A 343 -2.88 0.29 15.42
N VAL A 344 -3.87 0.18 14.52
CA VAL A 344 -3.91 -0.92 13.55
C VAL A 344 -2.93 -0.65 12.42
N ASP A 345 -2.13 -1.65 12.10
CA ASP A 345 -0.94 -1.47 11.29
C ASP A 345 -0.72 -2.65 10.34
N GLY A 346 -0.40 -2.33 9.09
CA GLY A 346 -0.14 -3.32 8.05
C GLY A 346 -0.08 -2.71 6.66
N ILE A 347 0.80 -3.26 5.83
CA ILE A 347 0.77 -3.14 4.38
C ILE A 347 0.44 -4.51 3.80
N GLY A 348 -0.64 -4.58 3.02
CA GLY A 348 -1.05 -5.75 2.27
C GLY A 348 -0.43 -5.80 0.87
N TYR A 349 -0.32 -7.01 0.31
CA TYR A 349 0.16 -7.26 -1.05
C TYR A 349 -0.64 -8.37 -1.74
N TRP A 350 -0.94 -8.16 -3.02
CA TRP A 350 -1.65 -9.10 -3.88
C TRP A 350 -1.10 -9.03 -5.32
N ASN A 351 -1.18 -10.14 -6.07
CA ASN A 351 -0.97 -10.14 -7.52
C ASN A 351 -2.00 -11.08 -8.17
N GLU A 352 -2.16 -11.03 -9.50
CA GLU A 352 -3.22 -11.80 -10.19
C GLU A 352 -3.10 -13.33 -10.06
N SER A 353 -1.96 -13.86 -9.60
CA SER A 353 -1.82 -15.30 -9.35
C SER A 353 -2.40 -15.75 -8.01
N ARG A 354 -2.86 -14.81 -7.18
CA ARG A 354 -3.33 -15.07 -5.80
C ARG A 354 -4.84 -15.05 -5.67
N PRO A 355 -5.39 -15.85 -4.75
CA PRO A 355 -6.82 -15.77 -4.44
C PRO A 355 -7.16 -14.37 -3.89
N PRO A 356 -8.38 -13.88 -4.18
CA PRO A 356 -8.88 -12.67 -3.54
C PRO A 356 -9.15 -12.90 -2.05
N PHE A 357 -9.21 -11.81 -1.29
CA PHE A 357 -9.61 -11.80 0.11
C PHE A 357 -11.14 -11.82 0.24
N SER A 358 -11.65 -12.59 1.20
CA SER A 358 -13.10 -12.73 1.40
C SER A 358 -13.77 -11.50 2.03
N ASP A 359 -15.10 -11.53 2.12
CA ASP A 359 -15.94 -10.55 2.81
C ASP A 359 -15.97 -10.74 4.34
N ASN A 360 -15.09 -11.58 4.89
CA ASN A 360 -14.97 -11.71 6.33
C ASN A 360 -14.43 -10.40 6.94
N LYS A 361 -15.08 -9.89 7.99
CA LYS A 361 -14.63 -8.68 8.73
C LYS A 361 -13.20 -8.78 9.26
N MET A 362 -12.70 -10.01 9.40
CA MET A 362 -11.35 -10.33 9.86
C MET A 362 -10.37 -10.59 8.71
N ALA A 363 -10.79 -10.67 7.44
CA ALA A 363 -9.95 -11.09 6.32
C ALA A 363 -8.62 -10.31 6.26
N LEU A 364 -8.69 -8.98 6.37
CA LEU A 364 -7.52 -8.10 6.35
C LEU A 364 -6.88 -7.88 7.74
N CYS A 365 -7.19 -8.70 8.75
CA CYS A 365 -6.62 -8.55 10.09
C CYS A 365 -5.13 -8.92 10.11
N PRO A 366 -4.21 -8.00 10.46
CA PRO A 366 -2.77 -8.26 10.38
C PRO A 366 -2.21 -9.06 11.58
N TYR A 367 -3.05 -9.45 12.54
CA TYR A 367 -2.62 -10.05 13.82
C TYR A 367 -2.83 -11.55 13.93
N GLY A 368 -3.22 -12.22 12.84
CA GLY A 368 -3.38 -13.69 12.82
C GLY A 368 -4.53 -14.23 13.68
N PHE A 369 -5.51 -13.39 14.05
CA PHE A 369 -6.73 -13.85 14.71
C PHE A 369 -7.57 -14.76 13.80
N GLU A 370 -8.49 -15.53 14.37
CA GLU A 370 -9.40 -16.38 13.61
C GLU A 370 -10.14 -15.57 12.52
N GLY A 371 -10.13 -16.10 11.30
CA GLY A 371 -10.69 -15.43 10.12
C GLY A 371 -9.74 -14.45 9.42
N SER A 372 -8.53 -14.23 9.94
CA SER A 372 -7.48 -13.52 9.21
C SER A 372 -6.99 -14.34 8.01
N GLU A 373 -6.86 -13.66 6.88
CA GLU A 373 -6.26 -14.17 5.64
C GLU A 373 -4.88 -13.52 5.39
N MET A 374 -4.43 -12.68 6.32
CA MET A 374 -3.15 -12.00 6.26
C MET A 374 -2.03 -12.91 6.82
N ILE A 375 -1.08 -13.24 5.96
CA ILE A 375 0.06 -14.11 6.19
C ILE A 375 1.34 -13.29 5.97
N GLU A 376 2.14 -13.19 7.03
CA GLU A 376 3.42 -12.49 7.02
C GLU A 376 4.37 -13.02 5.94
N ASN A 377 5.08 -12.11 5.28
CA ASN A 377 6.03 -12.42 4.21
C ASN A 377 5.40 -13.21 3.07
N TYR A 378 4.08 -13.06 2.90
CA TYR A 378 3.34 -13.53 1.75
C TYR A 378 2.45 -12.41 1.24
N ASN A 379 1.38 -12.07 1.97
CA ASN A 379 0.44 -11.00 1.61
C ASN A 379 0.32 -9.91 2.70
N LEU A 380 0.90 -10.11 3.90
CA LEU A 380 1.20 -9.06 4.88
C LEU A 380 2.70 -8.78 4.85
N ILE A 381 3.07 -7.60 4.38
CA ILE A 381 4.44 -7.32 3.93
C ILE A 381 5.06 -6.08 4.57
N GLY A 382 4.31 -5.26 5.28
CA GLY A 382 4.85 -4.05 5.93
C GLY A 382 4.11 -3.72 7.21
N TRP A 383 4.82 -3.08 8.16
CA TRP A 383 4.32 -2.58 9.44
C TRP A 383 5.41 -1.69 10.08
N SER A 384 5.09 -0.93 11.12
CA SER A 384 6.01 -0.15 11.95
C SER A 384 6.99 -1.06 12.67
N GLN A 385 8.27 -0.68 12.71
CA GLN A 385 9.32 -1.48 13.32
C GLN A 385 9.58 -1.06 14.78
N ASP A 386 9.73 -2.05 15.66
CA ASP A 386 10.30 -1.88 17.02
C ASP A 386 11.83 -1.77 16.87
N LEU A 387 12.32 -0.54 16.83
CA LEU A 387 13.73 -0.21 16.60
C LEU A 387 14.58 -0.43 17.84
N ASN A 388 14.00 -0.23 19.04
CA ASN A 388 14.75 -0.40 20.28
C ASN A 388 14.76 -1.87 20.76
N GLY A 389 13.92 -2.72 20.17
CA GLY A 389 13.86 -4.16 20.39
C GLY A 389 13.28 -4.55 21.75
N ASN A 390 12.45 -3.68 22.36
CA ASN A 390 11.87 -3.94 23.68
C ASN A 390 10.55 -4.75 23.64
N GLY A 391 10.09 -5.11 22.45
CA GLY A 391 8.89 -5.89 22.18
C GLY A 391 7.61 -5.06 22.12
N GLN A 392 7.70 -3.73 22.06
CA GLN A 392 6.57 -2.79 22.01
C GLN A 392 6.89 -1.63 21.06
N LEU A 393 5.86 -0.94 20.57
CA LEU A 393 6.04 0.33 19.86
C LEU A 393 5.92 1.51 20.84
N ASP A 394 6.99 2.30 20.94
CA ASP A 394 7.10 3.46 21.83
C ASP A 394 6.82 4.76 21.08
N PHE A 395 5.53 5.00 20.81
CA PHE A 395 5.08 6.26 20.23
C PHE A 395 4.67 7.29 21.27
N GLN A 396 4.76 8.55 20.86
CA GLN A 396 4.10 9.68 21.49
C GLN A 396 2.57 9.52 21.39
N SER A 397 1.82 10.31 22.17
CA SER A 397 0.37 10.09 22.33
C SER A 397 -0.47 10.50 21.11
N ASP A 398 0.01 11.46 20.32
CA ASP A 398 -0.75 12.07 19.23
C ASP A 398 -0.22 11.57 17.88
N LEU A 399 -0.91 10.59 17.29
CA LEU A 399 -0.62 10.09 15.95
C LEU A 399 -1.35 10.92 14.89
N LEU A 400 -0.63 11.31 13.85
CA LEU A 400 -1.18 12.09 12.73
C LEU A 400 -1.55 11.22 11.53
N TYR A 401 -2.49 11.74 10.74
CA TYR A 401 -3.08 11.09 9.57
C TYR A 401 -3.04 12.03 8.38
N TYR A 402 -3.04 11.45 7.19
CA TYR A 402 -2.81 12.18 5.94
C TYR A 402 -3.95 11.87 4.98
N ARG A 403 -5.15 11.79 5.54
CA ARG A 403 -6.40 11.30 4.92
C ARG A 403 -6.39 9.83 4.51
N SER A 404 -5.22 9.20 4.44
CA SER A 404 -5.06 7.79 4.77
C SER A 404 -5.01 7.58 6.28
N ILE A 405 -5.58 6.47 6.74
CA ILE A 405 -5.90 6.23 8.15
C ILE A 405 -5.02 5.16 8.81
N GLY A 406 -4.04 4.62 8.07
CA GLY A 406 -3.11 3.58 8.54
C GLY A 406 -1.89 4.13 9.28
N LEU A 407 -1.39 3.34 10.24
CA LEU A 407 -0.11 3.63 10.90
C LEU A 407 1.06 3.51 9.91
N SER A 408 1.14 2.38 9.21
CA SER A 408 1.87 2.22 7.94
C SER A 408 0.91 2.42 6.77
N THR A 409 1.28 3.27 5.82
CA THR A 409 0.39 3.77 4.79
C THR A 409 1.16 4.22 3.54
N MET A 410 0.44 4.72 2.53
CA MET A 410 0.98 5.30 1.29
C MET A 410 1.99 4.37 0.60
N PRO A 411 1.62 3.11 0.30
CA PRO A 411 2.53 2.24 -0.41
C PRO A 411 2.78 2.77 -1.83
N SER A 412 3.94 2.45 -2.38
CA SER A 412 4.22 2.40 -3.82
C SER A 412 4.88 1.07 -4.15
N ILE A 413 4.72 0.62 -5.39
CA ILE A 413 5.17 -0.72 -5.81
C ILE A 413 5.78 -0.69 -7.20
N TYR A 414 6.86 -1.45 -7.38
CA TYR A 414 7.52 -1.66 -8.66
C TYR A 414 7.96 -3.13 -8.81
N VAL A 415 7.91 -3.66 -10.03
CA VAL A 415 8.45 -4.99 -10.36
C VAL A 415 9.47 -4.84 -11.48
N ASP A 416 10.70 -5.26 -11.23
CA ASP A 416 11.77 -5.20 -12.23
C ASP A 416 11.74 -6.39 -13.19
N ASP A 417 12.55 -6.31 -14.25
CA ASP A 417 12.63 -7.35 -15.28
C ASP A 417 13.26 -8.67 -14.78
N GLN A 418 13.81 -8.71 -13.56
CA GLN A 418 14.27 -9.92 -12.86
C GLN A 418 13.20 -10.51 -11.93
N ASP A 419 11.95 -10.04 -12.04
CA ASP A 419 10.82 -10.46 -11.22
C ASP A 419 11.01 -10.15 -9.72
N ASN A 420 11.84 -9.16 -9.36
CA ASN A 420 11.91 -8.64 -8.01
C ASN A 420 10.80 -7.61 -7.79
N VAL A 421 10.10 -7.71 -6.68
CA VAL A 421 9.06 -6.78 -6.24
C VAL A 421 9.64 -5.86 -5.18
N TYR A 422 9.56 -4.56 -5.41
CA TYR A 422 9.95 -3.51 -4.47
C TYR A 422 8.69 -2.81 -3.98
N VAL A 423 8.54 -2.70 -2.66
CA VAL A 423 7.46 -1.91 -2.04
C VAL A 423 8.08 -0.91 -1.09
N ALA A 424 7.81 0.38 -1.33
CA ALA A 424 8.11 1.45 -0.40
C ALA A 424 6.82 1.93 0.27
N TYR A 425 6.86 2.32 1.54
CA TYR A 425 5.69 2.82 2.26
C TYR A 425 6.12 3.77 3.38
N ALA A 426 5.23 4.69 3.75
CA ALA A 426 5.46 5.58 4.89
C ALA A 426 4.96 4.91 6.17
N SER A 427 5.74 4.96 7.25
CA SER A 427 5.35 4.35 8.52
C SER A 427 5.74 5.21 9.69
N THR A 428 4.84 5.37 10.66
CA THR A 428 5.17 6.02 11.93
C THR A 428 6.26 5.23 12.61
N THR A 429 7.38 5.88 12.90
CA THR A 429 8.61 5.22 13.32
C THR A 429 8.99 5.68 14.72
N GLU A 430 9.18 4.73 15.63
CA GLU A 430 9.55 5.03 17.01
C GLU A 430 10.98 5.56 17.10
N GLY A 431 11.29 6.32 18.14
CA GLY A 431 12.61 6.93 18.32
C GLY A 431 12.90 8.12 17.40
N TYR A 432 11.99 8.47 16.49
CA TYR A 432 11.98 9.70 15.70
C TYR A 432 10.72 10.48 16.05
N ASP A 433 10.86 11.59 16.77
CA ASP A 433 9.76 12.46 17.19
C ASP A 433 10.20 13.89 17.45
N ASN A 434 9.23 14.81 17.47
CA ASN A 434 9.41 16.21 17.83
C ASN A 434 9.04 16.52 19.30
N GLY A 435 8.95 15.49 20.14
CA GLY A 435 8.46 15.56 21.52
C GLY A 435 6.93 15.49 21.67
N THR A 436 6.16 15.59 20.58
CA THR A 436 4.69 15.52 20.57
C THR A 436 4.16 14.43 19.64
N ASN A 437 4.71 14.34 18.44
CA ASN A 437 4.31 13.42 17.38
C ASN A 437 5.55 12.68 16.87
N ASN A 438 5.36 11.43 16.47
CA ASN A 438 6.39 10.67 15.78
C ASN A 438 6.42 11.03 14.29
N PHE A 439 7.62 11.12 13.74
CA PHE A 439 7.81 11.25 12.30
C PHE A 439 7.46 9.94 11.59
N LYS A 440 6.90 10.05 10.38
CA LYS A 440 6.90 8.91 9.45
C LYS A 440 8.24 8.84 8.73
N HIS A 441 8.78 7.64 8.58
CA HIS A 441 9.92 7.36 7.70
C HIS A 441 9.46 6.54 6.51
N ILE A 442 10.24 6.59 5.42
CA ILE A 442 10.03 5.71 4.28
C ILE A 442 10.75 4.37 4.49
N TRP A 443 9.96 3.31 4.54
CA TRP A 443 10.42 1.94 4.66
C TRP A 443 10.31 1.19 3.34
N MET A 444 11.27 0.32 3.06
CA MET A 444 11.27 -0.54 1.88
C MET A 444 11.30 -2.02 2.22
N ARG A 445 10.58 -2.80 1.41
CA ARG A 445 10.51 -4.25 1.43
C ARG A 445 10.76 -4.78 0.04
N VAL A 446 11.52 -5.87 -0.05
CA VAL A 446 11.83 -6.51 -1.33
C VAL A 446 11.46 -7.99 -1.29
N ALA A 447 10.93 -8.47 -2.41
CA ALA A 447 10.71 -9.88 -2.67
C ALA A 447 11.30 -10.31 -4.02
N SER A 448 11.61 -11.59 -4.14
CA SER A 448 11.99 -12.22 -5.39
C SER A 448 10.83 -13.09 -5.91
N ASN A 449 10.96 -13.55 -7.16
CA ASN A 449 10.00 -14.44 -7.82
C ASN A 449 8.57 -13.87 -7.77
N LYS A 450 8.37 -12.63 -8.21
CA LYS A 450 7.05 -11.99 -8.32
C LYS A 450 6.30 -11.89 -6.98
N GLY A 451 7.02 -11.78 -5.87
CA GLY A 451 6.44 -11.62 -4.53
C GLY A 451 6.23 -12.94 -3.78
N GLU A 452 6.74 -14.06 -4.29
CA GLU A 452 6.66 -15.36 -3.61
C GLU A 452 7.65 -15.51 -2.47
N LEU A 453 8.80 -14.82 -2.54
CA LEU A 453 9.85 -14.90 -1.51
C LEU A 453 10.26 -13.50 -1.05
N TRP A 454 9.61 -13.01 0.00
CA TRP A 454 10.01 -11.77 0.67
C TRP A 454 11.31 -11.95 1.44
N SER A 455 12.20 -10.97 1.35
CA SER A 455 13.52 -10.96 2.00
C SER A 455 13.47 -11.05 3.53
N GLY A 456 12.32 -10.75 4.15
CA GLY A 456 12.16 -10.62 5.60
C GLY A 456 12.86 -9.38 6.19
N LYS A 457 13.57 -8.60 5.37
CA LYS A 457 14.26 -7.37 5.78
C LYS A 457 13.37 -6.16 5.60
N PHE A 458 13.46 -5.24 6.55
CA PHE A 458 12.89 -3.90 6.51
C PHE A 458 14.03 -2.90 6.39
N ILE A 459 13.94 -1.99 5.43
CA ILE A 459 15.02 -1.06 5.12
C ILE A 459 14.48 0.34 5.29
N ASP A 460 15.01 1.09 6.26
CA ASP A 460 14.70 2.50 6.46
C ASP A 460 15.52 3.33 5.47
N ILE A 461 14.83 3.93 4.49
CA ILE A 461 15.45 4.77 3.46
C ILE A 461 15.92 6.10 4.04
N MET A 462 15.36 6.51 5.18
CA MET A 462 15.64 7.78 5.86
C MET A 462 16.52 7.58 7.11
N SER A 463 17.31 6.51 7.16
CA SER A 463 18.14 6.19 8.33
C SER A 463 19.35 7.13 8.53
N ASP A 464 19.63 8.01 7.57
CA ASP A 464 20.73 8.98 7.66
C ASP A 464 20.47 10.08 8.71
N ILE A 465 21.56 10.67 9.22
CA ILE A 465 21.50 11.77 10.19
C ILE A 465 20.79 13.02 9.66
N SER A 466 20.75 13.24 8.35
CA SER A 466 20.01 14.35 7.72
C SER A 466 18.52 14.30 8.03
N HIS A 467 17.94 13.12 8.18
CA HIS A 467 16.49 12.92 8.31
C HIS A 467 16.01 12.67 9.73
N ILE A 468 16.84 12.90 10.75
CA ILE A 468 16.45 12.66 12.16
C ILE A 468 15.19 13.46 12.58
N PHE A 469 14.98 14.63 11.97
CA PHE A 469 13.87 15.52 12.27
C PHE A 469 12.96 15.75 11.07
N ASP A 470 12.98 14.83 10.11
CA ASP A 470 12.22 14.92 8.88
C ASP A 470 11.07 13.91 8.90
N GLU A 471 9.88 14.37 8.57
CA GLU A 471 8.79 13.51 8.16
C GLU A 471 8.95 13.15 6.68
N GLY A 472 8.92 11.85 6.36
CA GLY A 472 8.85 11.33 5.01
C GLY A 472 7.49 10.74 4.68
N ILE A 473 6.83 11.27 3.65
CA ILE A 473 5.53 10.78 3.17
C ILE A 473 5.45 10.68 1.65
N TRP A 474 4.42 9.99 1.17
CA TRP A 474 4.10 9.73 -0.24
C TRP A 474 5.29 9.25 -1.11
N PRO A 475 5.90 8.10 -0.78
CA PRO A 475 6.92 7.51 -1.62
C PRO A 475 6.34 7.13 -3.00
N GLN A 476 7.07 7.41 -4.08
CA GLN A 476 6.74 6.99 -5.45
C GLN A 476 7.94 6.33 -6.13
N LEU A 477 7.86 5.00 -6.28
CA LEU A 477 8.89 4.22 -6.97
C LEU A 477 8.89 4.49 -8.48
N GLY A 478 10.09 4.67 -9.02
CA GLY A 478 10.34 4.76 -10.45
C GLY A 478 10.31 3.40 -11.13
N GLN A 479 10.02 3.39 -12.43
CA GLN A 479 9.74 2.18 -13.20
C GLN A 479 10.88 1.83 -14.19
N LEU A 480 12.14 1.92 -13.74
CA LEU A 480 13.31 1.57 -14.55
C LEU A 480 13.98 0.30 -14.04
N SER A 481 14.28 -0.63 -14.96
CA SER A 481 15.01 -1.85 -14.66
C SER A 481 16.50 -1.66 -14.94
N ASP A 482 17.22 -1.06 -13.99
CA ASP A 482 18.69 -0.98 -13.99
C ASP A 482 19.27 -1.49 -12.65
N ASP A 483 20.51 -1.12 -12.31
CA ASP A 483 21.20 -1.54 -11.08
C ASP A 483 20.68 -0.83 -9.81
N ASN A 484 19.79 0.17 -9.96
CA ASN A 484 19.24 0.95 -8.87
C ASN A 484 17.72 0.85 -8.80
N VAL A 485 17.19 1.23 -7.65
CA VAL A 485 15.80 1.60 -7.46
C VAL A 485 15.77 3.11 -7.27
N TYR A 486 14.85 3.78 -7.95
CA TYR A 486 14.67 5.22 -7.83
C TYR A 486 13.36 5.52 -7.12
N LEU A 487 13.39 6.51 -6.26
CA LEU A 487 12.25 6.89 -5.45
C LEU A 487 12.20 8.41 -5.35
N VAL A 488 11.00 8.97 -5.40
CA VAL A 488 10.75 10.32 -4.91
C VAL A 488 9.82 10.28 -3.70
N TYR A 489 9.99 11.21 -2.76
CA TYR A 489 9.12 11.35 -1.59
C TYR A 489 9.13 12.80 -1.09
N ASN A 490 8.15 13.12 -0.25
CA ASN A 490 8.05 14.44 0.37
C ASN A 490 8.74 14.44 1.72
N VAL A 491 9.43 15.53 2.02
CA VAL A 491 10.01 15.81 3.34
C VAL A 491 9.41 17.08 3.94
N ASP A 492 8.89 16.98 5.16
CA ASP A 492 8.40 18.10 5.98
C ASP A 492 9.12 18.11 7.35
N PRO A 493 9.52 19.27 7.90
CA PRO A 493 10.07 19.36 9.26
C PRO A 493 9.06 19.08 10.39
N HIS A 494 7.77 18.96 10.10
CA HIS A 494 6.71 18.69 11.07
C HIS A 494 5.86 17.50 10.62
N PRO A 495 5.49 16.62 11.55
CA PRO A 495 4.41 15.68 11.30
C PRO A 495 3.10 16.41 11.04
N GLY A 496 2.37 16.00 10.00
CA GLY A 496 0.98 16.39 9.74
C GLY A 496 0.80 17.09 8.39
N LEU A 497 -0.35 17.75 8.21
CA LEU A 497 -0.58 18.64 7.08
C LEU A 497 -1.08 20.01 7.56
N ALA A 498 -0.41 21.09 7.16
CA ALA A 498 -0.84 22.45 7.41
C ALA A 498 -2.21 22.75 6.80
N LEU A 499 -2.55 22.13 5.66
CA LEU A 499 -3.89 22.26 5.07
C LEU A 499 -5.00 21.62 5.90
N ASP A 500 -4.69 20.62 6.73
CA ASP A 500 -5.63 20.03 7.68
C ASP A 500 -5.56 20.74 9.06
N GLY A 501 -4.66 21.72 9.20
CA GLY A 501 -4.52 22.57 10.38
C GLY A 501 -3.65 21.96 11.49
N ASP A 502 -2.85 20.95 11.17
CA ASP A 502 -1.99 20.26 12.15
C ASP A 502 -0.79 21.12 12.58
N HIS A 503 -0.29 21.96 11.68
CA HIS A 503 0.78 22.94 11.93
C HIS A 503 0.67 24.16 10.98
N ASP A 504 1.53 25.16 11.17
CA ASP A 504 1.63 26.28 10.22
C ASP A 504 2.25 25.81 8.89
N PRO A 505 1.91 26.42 7.73
CA PRO A 505 2.54 26.10 6.46
C PRO A 505 4.06 26.28 6.51
N VAL A 506 4.78 25.25 6.08
CA VAL A 506 6.25 25.20 6.03
C VAL A 506 6.72 24.66 4.69
N ASP A 507 8.00 24.81 4.42
CA ASP A 507 8.62 24.31 3.20
C ASP A 507 8.66 22.78 3.21
N ASN A 508 7.95 22.18 2.26
CA ASN A 508 7.91 20.75 1.99
C ASN A 508 8.79 20.45 0.77
N HIS A 509 9.87 19.70 0.97
CA HIS A 509 10.83 19.37 -0.06
C HIS A 509 10.41 18.13 -0.84
N GLN A 510 10.71 18.11 -2.14
CA GLN A 510 10.50 16.97 -3.04
C GLN A 510 11.86 16.29 -3.24
N LEU A 511 12.13 15.21 -2.53
CA LEU A 511 13.42 14.54 -2.59
C LEU A 511 13.38 13.39 -3.58
N PHE A 512 14.43 13.29 -4.39
CA PHE A 512 14.77 12.12 -5.17
C PHE A 512 15.90 11.36 -4.49
N VAL A 513 15.80 10.04 -4.45
CA VAL A 513 16.84 9.14 -3.95
C VAL A 513 17.11 8.02 -4.95
N SER A 514 18.39 7.70 -5.13
CA SER A 514 18.86 6.56 -5.91
C SER A 514 19.43 5.49 -4.98
N ILE A 515 18.87 4.29 -5.03
CA ILE A 515 19.16 3.21 -4.09
C ILE A 515 19.78 2.04 -4.85
N PRO A 516 21.06 1.72 -4.66
CA PRO A 516 21.68 0.54 -5.27
C PRO A 516 20.96 -0.74 -4.86
N LYS A 517 20.52 -1.54 -5.84
CA LYS A 517 19.78 -2.78 -5.57
C LYS A 517 20.54 -3.72 -4.65
N ASN A 518 21.86 -3.82 -4.80
CA ASN A 518 22.71 -4.68 -3.96
C ASN A 518 22.67 -4.32 -2.47
N GLN A 519 22.37 -3.06 -2.11
CA GLN A 519 22.18 -2.62 -0.73
C GLN A 519 20.79 -3.00 -0.19
N LEU A 520 19.83 -3.28 -1.08
CA LEU A 520 18.51 -3.82 -0.74
C LEU A 520 18.50 -5.35 -0.55
N GLY A 521 19.67 -6.00 -0.67
CA GLY A 521 19.77 -7.45 -0.65
C GLY A 521 19.30 -8.11 -1.95
N VAL A 522 19.17 -7.36 -3.04
CA VAL A 522 18.87 -7.86 -4.38
C VAL A 522 19.93 -7.46 -5.39
N GLY A 523 20.48 -8.41 -6.12
CA GLY A 523 21.57 -8.18 -7.05
C GLY A 523 22.26 -9.49 -7.32
N ILE A 524 23.01 -9.57 -8.43
CA ILE A 524 23.88 -10.71 -8.72
C ILE A 524 25.02 -10.71 -7.70
N HIS A 525 24.69 -11.07 -6.49
CA HIS A 525 25.60 -11.91 -5.78
C HIS A 525 25.32 -13.31 -6.31
N ASP A 526 26.38 -13.99 -6.73
CA ASP A 526 26.52 -15.42 -6.49
C ASP A 526 26.38 -15.66 -4.98
N ILE A 527 25.17 -15.47 -4.47
CA ILE A 527 24.79 -15.93 -3.15
C ILE A 527 24.62 -17.42 -3.37
N GLU A 528 25.58 -18.20 -2.87
CA GLU A 528 25.49 -19.66 -2.76
C GLU A 528 24.35 -20.07 -1.80
N LEU A 529 23.14 -19.52 -1.87
CA LEU A 529 22.04 -19.90 -0.97
C LEU A 529 21.53 -21.29 -1.35
N THR A 530 21.75 -22.24 -0.44
CA THR A 530 21.03 -23.50 -0.42
C THR A 530 19.63 -23.21 0.14
N ASN A 531 18.57 -23.48 -0.61
CA ASN A 531 17.21 -23.27 -0.11
C ASN A 531 16.79 -24.46 0.74
N ILE A 532 16.40 -24.23 2.00
CA ILE A 532 16.00 -25.29 2.94
C ILE A 532 14.52 -25.09 3.26
N SER A 533 13.69 -26.09 2.99
CA SER A 533 12.24 -26.00 3.25
C SER A 533 11.94 -26.01 4.74
N LYS A 534 10.74 -25.53 5.11
CA LYS A 534 10.19 -25.82 6.45
C LYS A 534 10.04 -27.34 6.64
N PRO A 535 10.17 -27.87 7.87
CA PRO A 535 9.97 -29.28 8.14
C PRO A 535 8.50 -29.67 8.00
N TYR A 536 8.21 -30.81 7.36
CA TYR A 536 6.86 -31.32 7.18
C TYR A 536 6.79 -32.84 7.34
N PRO A 537 5.70 -33.41 7.86
CA PRO A 537 4.61 -32.70 8.52
C PRO A 537 5.10 -32.06 9.84
N ASN A 538 4.48 -30.96 10.23
CA ASN A 538 4.63 -30.36 11.55
C ASN A 538 3.22 -30.01 12.04
N PRO A 539 2.63 -30.77 12.99
CA PRO A 539 3.29 -31.72 13.91
C PRO A 539 3.72 -33.05 13.25
N ALA A 540 4.79 -33.68 13.77
CA ALA A 540 5.36 -34.94 13.28
C ALA A 540 5.17 -36.08 14.28
N SER A 541 4.75 -37.27 13.82
CA SER A 541 4.56 -38.46 14.67
C SER A 541 5.58 -39.58 14.39
N ASP A 542 5.80 -39.96 13.13
CA ASP A 542 6.79 -40.99 12.76
C ASP A 542 8.09 -40.39 12.20
N LYS A 543 7.96 -39.46 11.25
CA LYS A 543 9.09 -38.79 10.59
C LYS A 543 8.74 -37.33 10.32
N VAL A 544 9.79 -36.53 10.23
CA VAL A 544 9.76 -35.18 9.68
C VAL A 544 10.71 -35.12 8.48
N PHE A 545 10.29 -34.40 7.44
CA PHE A 545 11.01 -34.22 6.19
C PHE A 545 11.46 -32.78 6.02
N VAL A 546 12.63 -32.57 5.42
CA VAL A 546 13.13 -31.25 5.04
C VAL A 546 13.74 -31.37 3.64
N SER A 547 13.37 -30.48 2.73
CA SER A 547 13.96 -30.41 1.40
C SER A 547 15.12 -29.43 1.43
N VAL A 548 16.23 -29.80 0.79
CA VAL A 548 17.44 -28.98 0.68
C VAL A 548 17.80 -28.86 -0.80
N ASP A 549 17.58 -27.69 -1.40
CA ASP A 549 17.99 -27.37 -2.76
C ASP A 549 19.42 -26.84 -2.80
N GLN A 550 20.35 -27.73 -3.14
CA GLN A 550 21.78 -27.45 -3.23
C GLN A 550 22.11 -26.78 -4.57
N LYS A 551 22.78 -25.63 -4.56
CA LYS A 551 23.34 -25.06 -5.80
C LYS A 551 24.75 -25.59 -6.11
N ALA A 552 25.48 -26.05 -5.10
CA ALA A 552 26.81 -26.67 -5.21
C ALA A 552 26.94 -27.87 -4.27
N ALA A 553 27.99 -28.69 -4.45
CA ALA A 553 28.16 -29.90 -3.64
C ALA A 553 28.59 -29.57 -2.20
N ALA A 554 27.76 -29.88 -1.19
CA ALA A 554 28.02 -29.56 0.21
C ALA A 554 27.71 -30.74 1.16
N ASN A 555 28.40 -30.81 2.30
CA ASN A 555 28.04 -31.77 3.35
C ASN A 555 26.78 -31.30 4.08
N VAL A 556 25.82 -32.22 4.23
CA VAL A 556 24.52 -31.93 4.85
C VAL A 556 24.30 -32.78 6.09
N SER A 557 23.89 -32.16 7.19
CA SER A 557 23.50 -32.84 8.43
C SER A 557 22.29 -32.18 9.06
N VAL A 558 21.49 -32.94 9.81
CA VAL A 558 20.33 -32.42 10.55
C VAL A 558 20.42 -32.85 12.00
N GLU A 559 20.18 -31.92 12.92
CA GLU A 559 20.13 -32.14 14.36
C GLU A 559 18.75 -31.81 14.91
N LEU A 560 18.30 -32.58 15.90
CA LEU A 560 17.16 -32.26 16.76
C LEU A 560 17.68 -32.00 18.17
N THR A 561 17.38 -30.84 18.72
CA THR A 561 17.67 -30.48 20.12
C THR A 561 16.38 -30.30 20.91
N ASN A 562 16.38 -30.72 22.17
CA ASN A 562 15.29 -30.36 23.09
C ASN A 562 15.42 -28.89 23.55
N LEU A 563 14.41 -28.38 24.27
CA LEU A 563 14.40 -27.01 24.78
C LEU A 563 15.51 -26.71 25.82
N ALA A 564 16.15 -27.74 26.37
CA ALA A 564 17.32 -27.58 27.25
C ALA A 564 18.65 -27.52 26.46
N GLY A 565 18.60 -27.48 25.12
CA GLY A 565 19.76 -27.44 24.24
C GLY A 565 20.50 -28.78 24.09
N GLN A 566 19.95 -29.88 24.62
CA GLN A 566 20.55 -31.20 24.47
C GLN A 566 20.20 -31.77 23.09
N ILE A 567 21.20 -32.22 22.36
CA ILE A 567 21.01 -32.95 21.09
C ILE A 567 20.36 -34.30 21.41
N VAL A 568 19.12 -34.48 20.96
CA VAL A 568 18.36 -35.72 21.13
C VAL A 568 18.48 -36.63 19.91
N LYS A 569 18.82 -36.08 18.74
CA LYS A 569 19.09 -36.84 17.52
C LYS A 569 19.97 -36.06 16.56
N ARG A 570 20.85 -36.74 15.83
CA ARG A 570 21.63 -36.19 14.73
C ARG A 570 21.67 -37.19 13.58
N CYS A 571 21.48 -36.69 12.36
CA CYS A 571 21.55 -37.45 11.12
C CYS A 571 22.53 -36.75 10.17
N ASP A 572 23.67 -37.38 9.87
CA ASP A 572 24.60 -36.90 8.86
C ASP A 572 24.26 -37.55 7.50
N TYR A 573 24.01 -36.73 6.48
CA TYR A 573 23.61 -37.18 5.13
C TYR A 573 24.76 -37.13 4.11
N GLY A 574 25.97 -36.77 4.58
CA GLY A 574 27.19 -36.69 3.77
C GLY A 574 27.14 -35.60 2.72
N ASN A 575 28.04 -35.70 1.73
CA ASN A 575 28.09 -34.75 0.63
C ASN A 575 26.89 -34.93 -0.31
N LYS A 576 26.15 -33.85 -0.55
CA LYS A 576 25.04 -33.75 -1.50
C LYS A 576 25.46 -32.87 -2.66
N THR A 577 25.30 -33.38 -3.88
CA THR A 577 25.56 -32.63 -5.12
C THR A 577 24.53 -31.52 -5.32
N ALA A 578 24.73 -30.65 -6.31
CA ALA A 578 23.69 -29.71 -6.73
C ALA A 578 22.37 -30.43 -7.06
N GLY A 579 21.24 -29.77 -6.79
CA GLY A 579 19.87 -30.26 -6.93
C GLY A 579 19.10 -30.37 -5.61
N THR A 580 17.81 -30.67 -5.71
CA THR A 580 16.93 -30.83 -4.54
C THR A 580 17.07 -32.21 -3.89
N HIS A 581 17.33 -32.23 -2.60
CA HIS A 581 17.45 -33.44 -1.78
C HIS A 581 16.41 -33.43 -0.67
N LEU A 582 15.58 -34.46 -0.61
CA LEU A 582 14.67 -34.66 0.50
C LEU A 582 15.35 -35.46 1.62
N LEU A 583 15.44 -34.86 2.80
CA LEU A 583 15.99 -35.48 4.00
C LEU A 583 14.85 -35.95 4.91
N SER A 584 15.04 -37.05 5.62
CA SER A 584 14.02 -37.63 6.50
C SER A 584 14.58 -37.97 7.87
N ILE A 585 13.99 -37.43 8.92
CA ILE A 585 14.40 -37.64 10.30
C ILE A 585 13.29 -38.42 11.00
N ASN A 586 13.62 -39.60 11.53
CA ASN A 586 12.68 -40.38 12.31
C ASN A 586 12.47 -39.74 13.70
N THR A 587 11.22 -39.51 14.06
CA THR A 587 10.80 -38.89 15.33
C THR A 587 10.05 -39.86 16.24
N SER A 588 9.73 -41.07 15.77
CA SER A 588 8.86 -42.02 16.50
C SER A 588 9.38 -42.46 17.88
N SER A 589 10.68 -42.34 18.15
CA SER A 589 11.27 -42.66 19.45
C SER A 589 11.39 -41.46 20.40
N LEU A 590 10.99 -40.27 19.96
CA LEU A 590 11.10 -39.04 20.74
C LEU A 590 9.81 -38.81 21.54
N LYS A 591 9.93 -38.25 22.75
CA LYS A 591 8.77 -37.89 23.56
C LYS A 591 8.01 -36.75 22.91
N SER A 592 6.69 -36.75 23.01
CA SER A 592 5.86 -35.65 22.53
C SER A 592 6.29 -34.32 23.17
N GLY A 593 6.40 -33.27 22.36
CA GLY A 593 6.90 -31.97 22.80
C GLY A 593 7.56 -31.18 21.68
N TYR A 594 7.99 -29.96 21.99
CA TYR A 594 8.69 -29.08 21.06
C TYR A 594 10.19 -29.38 21.02
N TYR A 595 10.73 -29.42 19.80
CA TYR A 595 12.15 -29.57 19.51
C TYR A 595 12.59 -28.52 18.50
N LEU A 596 13.89 -28.26 18.43
CA LEU A 596 14.50 -27.47 17.36
C LEU A 596 15.20 -28.42 16.39
N LEU A 597 14.81 -28.35 15.12
CA LEU A 597 15.43 -29.03 14.00
C LEU A 597 16.38 -28.07 13.29
N THR A 598 17.68 -28.32 13.40
CA THR A 598 18.72 -27.52 12.75
C THR A 598 19.30 -28.29 11.56
N VAL A 599 19.26 -27.69 10.38
CA VAL A 599 19.87 -28.20 9.16
C VAL A 599 21.18 -27.46 8.91
N TYR A 600 22.26 -28.20 8.74
CA TYR A 600 23.58 -27.70 8.35
C TYR A 600 23.85 -28.11 6.92
N SER A 601 24.26 -27.17 6.08
CA SER A 601 24.63 -27.37 4.67
C SER A 601 25.90 -26.56 4.36
N GLY A 602 27.05 -27.21 4.38
CA GLY A 602 28.33 -26.50 4.25
C GLY A 602 28.53 -25.50 5.40
N THR A 603 28.59 -24.20 5.08
CA THR A 603 28.66 -23.10 6.07
C THR A 603 27.29 -22.59 6.52
N GLN A 604 26.20 -23.02 5.86
CA GLN A 604 24.84 -22.54 6.14
C GLN A 604 24.18 -23.37 7.23
N THR A 605 23.42 -22.69 8.08
CA THR A 605 22.68 -23.29 9.18
C THR A 605 21.29 -22.68 9.25
N VAL A 606 20.25 -23.51 9.27
CA VAL A 606 18.85 -23.07 9.40
C VAL A 606 18.17 -23.88 10.48
N THR A 607 17.49 -23.22 11.42
CA THR A 607 16.80 -23.88 12.52
C THR A 607 15.29 -23.62 12.45
N TYR A 608 14.53 -24.70 12.58
CA TYR A 608 13.07 -24.69 12.62
C TYR A 608 12.56 -25.35 13.90
N PRO A 609 11.37 -24.98 14.39
CA PRO A 609 10.70 -25.79 15.38
C PRO A 609 10.14 -27.05 14.73
N VAL A 610 9.95 -28.06 15.55
CA VAL A 610 9.05 -29.16 15.20
C VAL A 610 8.32 -29.61 16.46
N LEU A 611 6.99 -29.72 16.34
CA LEU A 611 6.17 -30.36 17.37
C LEU A 611 6.18 -31.86 17.08
N ILE A 612 6.67 -32.66 18.02
CA ILE A 612 6.61 -34.12 17.97
C ILE A 612 5.39 -34.59 18.77
N GLN A 613 4.59 -35.51 18.20
CA GLN A 613 3.38 -36.07 18.79
C GLN A 613 3.56 -37.52 19.22
#